data_AF-A0A1V4DVJ7-F1
#
_entry.id   AF-A0A1V4DVJ7-F1
#
_cell.length_a   1.000
_cell.length_b   1.000
_cell.length_c   1.000
_cell.angle_alpha   90.00
_cell.angle_beta   90.00
_cell.angle_gamma   90.00
#
_symmetry.space_group_name_H-M   'P 1'
#
loop_
_entity.id
_entity.type
_entity.pdbx_description
1 polymer ?
#
loop_
_entity_poly.entity_id
_entity_poly.type
_entity_poly.pdbx_seq_one_letter_code
_entity_poly.pdbx_strand_id
1 'polypeptide(L)' 'MTAATDTLPLSAECTLAQRPEYRRLHQDCRQTTDIPLAGYAGVLLQRRCGCTCHREARGSGT' A
#
# COMPACT_ATOMS: atom_id res chain seq x y z
N MET A 1 -14.43 -12.96 19.37
CA MET A 1 -13.08 -12.67 18.85
C MET A 1 -13.26 -12.10 17.45
N THR A 2 -13.20 -10.78 17.31
CA THR A 2 -13.32 -10.09 16.02
C THR A 2 -12.00 -10.24 15.27
N ALA A 3 -12.03 -10.85 14.09
CA ALA A 3 -10.89 -10.84 13.18
C ALA A 3 -10.58 -9.37 12.84
N ALA A 4 -9.44 -8.86 13.29
CA ALA A 4 -8.92 -7.61 12.76
C ALA A 4 -8.71 -7.86 11.26
N THR A 5 -9.54 -7.24 10.42
CA THR A 5 -9.31 -7.22 8.97
C THR A 5 -7.87 -6.76 8.78
N ASP A 6 -7.02 -7.64 8.24
CA ASP A 6 -5.60 -7.38 7.96
C ASP A 6 -5.50 -6.24 6.95
N THR A 7 -5.66 -5.03 7.48
CA THR A 7 -5.68 -3.80 6.71
C THR A 7 -4.22 -3.43 6.60
N LEU A 8 -3.65 -3.75 5.44
CA LEU A 8 -2.30 -3.33 5.11
C LEU A 8 -2.15 -1.82 5.37
N PRO A 9 -1.01 -1.37 5.92
CA PRO A 9 -0.80 0.03 6.19
C PRO A 9 -0.76 0.84 4.89
N LEU A 10 -1.22 2.09 4.96
CA LEU A 10 -1.10 3.04 3.85
C LEU A 10 0.37 3.46 3.67
N SER A 11 0.75 3.82 2.45
CA SER A 11 2.00 4.53 2.21
C SER A 11 1.99 5.91 2.88
N ALA A 12 3.15 6.57 2.95
CA ALA A 12 3.24 7.93 3.46
C ALA A 12 2.38 8.90 2.63
N GLU A 13 2.42 8.78 1.31
CA GLU A 13 1.65 9.62 0.38
C GLU A 13 0.15 9.40 0.54
N CYS A 14 -0.29 8.14 0.60
CA CYS A 14 -1.71 7.81 0.80
C CYS A 14 -2.19 8.21 2.21
N THR A 15 -1.32 8.13 3.22
CA THR A 15 -1.64 8.59 4.58
C THR A 15 -1.90 10.09 4.59
N LEU A 16 -1.00 10.87 3.98
CA LEU A 16 -1.15 12.32 3.88
C LEU A 16 -2.35 12.71 3.02
N ALA A 17 -2.59 12.02 1.92
CA ALA A 17 -3.67 12.33 0.99
C ALA A 17 -5.09 12.13 1.56
N GLN A 18 -5.23 11.50 2.73
CA GLN A 18 -6.50 11.52 3.49
C GLN A 18 -6.87 12.94 3.94
N ARG A 19 -5.89 13.85 4.03
CA ARG A 19 -6.12 15.25 4.31
C ARG A 19 -6.36 16.02 3.00
N PRO A 20 -7.42 16.84 2.90
CA PRO A 20 -7.76 17.55 1.67
C PRO A 20 -6.62 18.37 1.07
N GLU A 21 -5.82 19.02 1.92
CA GLU A 21 -4.68 19.85 1.53
C GLU A 21 -3.54 19.06 0.85
N TYR A 22 -3.45 17.76 1.11
CA TYR A 22 -2.42 16.87 0.57
C TYR A 22 -2.97 15.84 -0.41
N ARG A 23 -4.23 15.96 -0.83
CA ARG A 23 -4.91 14.98 -1.70
C ARG A 23 -4.13 14.65 -2.96
N ARG A 24 -3.38 15.61 -3.52
CA ARG A 24 -2.56 15.41 -4.73
C ARG A 24 -1.46 14.37 -4.54
N LEU A 25 -0.92 14.22 -3.32
CA LEU A 25 0.13 13.23 -3.03
C LEU A 25 -0.33 11.80 -3.33
N HIS A 26 -1.64 11.52 -3.34
CA HIS A 26 -2.14 10.19 -3.73
C HIS A 26 -1.65 9.76 -5.13
N GLN A 27 -1.53 10.71 -6.07
CA GLN A 27 -1.09 10.44 -7.44
C GLN A 27 0.40 10.10 -7.52
N ASP A 28 1.16 10.48 -6.49
CA ASP A 28 2.60 10.23 -6.40
C ASP A 28 2.93 8.90 -5.71
N CYS A 29 1.92 8.17 -5.20
CA CYS A 29 2.13 6.89 -4.55
C CYS A 29 2.68 5.84 -5.54
N ARG A 30 3.94 5.44 -5.32
CA ARG A 30 4.62 4.36 -6.08
C ARG A 30 4.82 3.08 -5.28
N GLN A 31 4.39 3.06 -4.02
CA GLN A 31 4.54 1.91 -3.13
C GLN A 31 3.49 0.83 -3.42
N THR A 32 3.47 0.28 -4.63
CA THR A 32 2.46 -0.71 -5.08
C THR A 32 2.88 -2.16 -4.87
N THR A 33 4.18 -2.41 -4.65
CA THR A 33 4.76 -3.73 -4.43
C THR A 33 5.51 -3.81 -3.12
N ASP A 34 5.64 -5.03 -2.58
CA ASP A 34 6.43 -5.30 -1.39
C ASP A 34 7.93 -5.28 -1.75
N ILE A 35 8.73 -4.60 -0.91
CA ILE A 35 10.17 -4.52 -1.07
C ILE A 35 10.81 -5.46 -0.03
N PRO A 36 11.49 -6.54 -0.46
CA PRO A 36 12.15 -7.45 0.47
C PRO A 36 13.38 -6.79 1.11
N LEU A 37 13.67 -7.17 2.36
CA LEU A 37 14.91 -6.78 3.01
C LEU A 37 16.04 -7.70 2.54
N ALA A 38 17.06 -7.13 1.89
CA ALA A 38 18.18 -7.89 1.37
C ALA A 38 18.91 -8.66 2.48
N GLY A 39 19.18 -9.94 2.25
CA GLY A 39 19.83 -10.83 3.22
C GLY A 39 18.89 -11.46 4.26
N TYR A 40 17.60 -11.13 4.25
CA TYR A 40 16.63 -11.70 5.19
C TYR A 40 15.46 -12.34 4.45
N ALA A 41 15.33 -13.66 4.56
CA ALA A 41 14.21 -14.39 3.99
C ALA A 41 12.90 -14.05 4.75
N GLY A 42 11.85 -13.69 4.00
CA GLY A 42 10.53 -13.43 4.57
C GLY A 42 10.35 -12.10 5.31
N VAL A 43 11.39 -11.26 5.38
CA VAL A 43 11.31 -9.92 5.98
C VAL A 43 11.17 -8.87 4.88
N LEU A 44 10.21 -7.96 5.04
CA LEU A 44 10.00 -6.86 4.12
C LEU A 44 10.64 -5.59 4.69
N LEU A 45 11.49 -4.95 3.87
CA LEU A 45 12.01 -3.61 4.16
C LEU A 45 10.86 -2.60 4.14
N GLN A 46 9.95 -2.76 3.18
CA GLN A 46 8.81 -1.89 3.02
C GLN A 46 7.63 -2.67 2.43
N ARG A 47 6.47 -2.62 3.10
CA ARG A 47 5.23 -3.25 2.59
C ARG A 47 4.64 -2.41 1.46
N ARG A 48 3.88 -3.03 0.55
CA ARG A 48 3.03 -2.29 -0.38
C ARG A 48 1.98 -1.47 0.37
N CYS A 49 1.52 -0.40 -0.27
CA CYS A 49 0.43 0.44 0.21
C CYS A 49 -0.87 -0.39 0.27
N GLY A 50 -1.53 -0.34 1.42
CA GLY A 50 -2.81 -1.03 1.65
C GLY A 50 -4.04 -0.34 1.08
N CYS A 51 -3.89 0.80 0.39
CA CYS A 51 -5.05 1.45 -0.22
C CYS A 51 -5.62 0.59 -1.35
N THR A 52 -6.95 0.58 -1.48
CA THR A 52 -7.64 -0.21 -2.50
C THR A 52 -7.36 0.28 -3.92
N CYS A 53 -6.97 1.54 -4.10
CA CYS A 53 -6.63 2.13 -5.40
C CYS A 53 -5.38 1.48 -6.04
N HIS A 54 -4.47 0.93 -5.23
CA HIS A 54 -3.18 0.40 -5.68
C HIS A 54 -3.04 -1.12 -5.50
N ARG A 55 -4.09 -1.80 -5.01
CA ARG A 55 -4.07 -3.23 -4.68
C ARG A 55 -3.84 -4.18 -5.88
N GLU A 56 -3.61 -3.63 -7.07
CA GLU A 56 -3.62 -4.29 -8.37
C GLU A 56 -4.97 -4.93 -8.68
N ALA A 57 -5.57 -4.50 -9.78
CA ALA A 57 -6.70 -5.21 -10.37
C ALA A 57 -6.23 -6.64 -10.66
N ARG A 58 -6.70 -7.61 -9.89
CA ARG A 58 -6.68 -9.01 -10.31
C ARG A 58 -7.30 -9.02 -11.71
N GLY A 59 -6.54 -9.44 -12.72
CA GLY A 59 -6.89 -9.24 -14.12
C GLY A 59 -8.36 -9.51 -14.41
N SER A 60 -9.03 -8.52 -14.99
CA SER A 60 -10.17 -8.78 -15.87
C SER A 60 -9.61 -8.86 -17.28
N GLY A 61 -9.12 -10.04 -17.63
CA GLY A 61 -9.09 -10.44 -19.03
C GLY A 61 -10.53 -10.72 -19.44
N THR A 62 -11.04 -9.97 -20.41
CA THR A 62 -12.09 -10.39 -21.34
C THR A 62 -11.84 -9.66 -22.65
#